data_AF-A0A1U7H1M0-F1
#
_entry.id   AF-A0A1U7H1M0-F1
#
_cell.length_a   1.000
_cell.length_b   1.000
_cell.length_c   1.000
_cell.angle_alpha   90.00
_cell.angle_beta   90.00
_cell.angle_gamma   90.00
#
_symmetry.space_group_name_H-M   'P 1'
#
loop_
_entity.id
_entity.type
_entity.pdbx_description
1 polymer ?
#
loop_
_entity_poly.entity_id
_entity_poly.type
_entity_poly.pdbx_seq_one_letter_code
_entity_poly.pdbx_strand_id
1 'polypeptide(L)'
;MRRQGKKIGVPFYALTKEELKQWYKDKLITTSGYLLSIKRITLPLGKNFTIPNVLSFCDEWEISKSAFYRAVNELRHKGYLDWEATQGIILKDSGKIISIPAEDKCPARGIVSHERDTDSHERDTDSHERDTDSHERDNDIYIDRARAQRNIDIYREEQSCVEEPRTRTHKQTPLAEPKNLEEEEPEEDFSTIAPNINQSLHCQPISLAKTIVPPPQVEVKTTSTFDPKLENLVSLLDKGELKDLPLEEKKQLANYLMGEQIKLYRKSGYILATSPNDINTDFLRYVAWKDLKQPSDLGWARNTVLSYERDMTKWGQLVALVEGWQTVTPEEVAATASARIAARRGGKEDLQIAIQSSIDAYKEIKNNPFRRKA
;
A
#
# COMPACT_ATOMS: atom_id res chain seq x y z
N MET A 1 6.60 -55.02 53.07
CA MET A 1 5.89 -53.74 53.34
C MET A 1 5.66 -53.01 52.01
N ARG A 2 4.43 -53.01 51.49
CA ARG A 2 4.06 -52.29 50.25
C ARG A 2 3.91 -50.80 50.58
N ARG A 3 4.76 -49.94 50.02
CA ARG A 3 4.62 -48.48 50.12
C ARG A 3 3.36 -48.05 49.36
N GLN A 4 2.32 -47.66 50.09
CA GLN A 4 1.17 -46.99 49.48
C GLN A 4 1.62 -45.62 48.97
N GLY A 5 1.72 -45.48 47.65
CA GLY A 5 1.97 -44.20 47.00
C GLY A 5 0.81 -43.26 47.27
N LYS A 6 1.05 -42.25 48.12
CA LYS A 6 0.09 -41.17 48.38
C LYS A 6 -0.10 -40.40 47.08
N LYS A 7 -1.22 -40.62 46.38
CA LYS A 7 -1.60 -39.84 45.19
C LYS A 7 -1.81 -38.40 45.66
N ILE A 8 -0.81 -37.54 45.45
CA ILE A 8 -0.98 -36.10 45.58
C ILE A 8 -1.74 -35.67 44.33
N GLY A 9 -3.06 -35.90 44.34
CA GLY A 9 -3.95 -35.34 43.33
C GLY A 9 -4.15 -33.88 43.65
N VAL A 10 -3.27 -33.01 43.14
CA VAL A 10 -3.57 -31.58 43.13
C VAL A 10 -4.83 -31.41 42.28
N PRO A 11 -5.90 -30.79 42.79
CA PRO A 11 -7.09 -30.54 41.97
C PRO A 11 -6.68 -29.64 40.81
N PHE A 12 -6.87 -30.12 39.58
CA PHE A 12 -6.77 -29.27 38.41
C PHE A 12 -7.99 -28.35 38.40
N TYR A 13 -7.76 -27.05 38.67
CA TYR A 13 -8.79 -26.04 38.52
C TYR A 13 -9.07 -25.87 37.02
N ALA A 14 -10.24 -26.33 36.58
CA ALA A 14 -10.67 -26.15 35.20
C ALA A 14 -11.03 -24.69 34.99
N LEU A 15 -10.40 -24.06 33.98
CA LEU A 15 -10.65 -22.67 33.64
C LEU A 15 -12.12 -22.50 33.20
N THR A 16 -12.85 -21.65 33.91
CA THR A 16 -14.26 -21.38 33.61
C THR A 16 -14.41 -20.38 32.46
N LYS A 17 -15.62 -20.31 31.88
CA LYS A 17 -15.93 -19.36 30.80
C LYS A 17 -15.77 -17.91 31.27
N GLU A 18 -16.21 -17.64 32.48
CA GLU A 18 -16.21 -16.32 33.12
C GLU A 18 -14.78 -15.86 33.43
N GLU A 19 -13.94 -16.75 33.99
CA GLU A 19 -12.52 -16.47 34.22
C GLU A 19 -11.79 -16.17 32.91
N LEU A 20 -12.05 -16.95 31.85
CA LEU A 20 -11.41 -16.74 30.56
C LEU A 20 -11.83 -15.39 29.94
N LYS A 21 -13.11 -15.00 30.05
CA LYS A 21 -13.58 -13.65 29.68
C LYS A 21 -12.85 -12.56 30.45
N GLN A 22 -12.70 -12.74 31.76
CA GLN A 22 -12.03 -11.77 32.61
C GLN A 22 -10.54 -11.63 32.23
N TRP A 23 -9.85 -12.75 31.99
CA TRP A 23 -8.45 -12.74 31.53
C TRP A 23 -8.27 -12.01 30.20
N TYR A 24 -9.24 -12.13 29.28
CA TYR A 24 -9.21 -11.38 28.03
C TYR A 24 -9.41 -9.87 28.26
N LYS A 25 -10.37 -9.48 29.11
CA LYS A 25 -10.61 -8.07 29.47
C LYS A 25 -9.42 -7.42 30.16
N ASP A 26 -8.78 -8.16 31.06
CA ASP A 26 -7.57 -7.73 31.77
C ASP A 26 -6.31 -7.80 30.90
N LYS A 27 -6.46 -8.18 29.61
CA LYS A 27 -5.38 -8.31 28.61
C LYS A 27 -4.26 -9.28 29.02
N LEU A 28 -4.59 -10.27 29.86
CA LEU A 28 -3.67 -11.33 30.26
C LEU A 28 -3.44 -12.35 29.14
N ILE A 29 -4.39 -12.45 28.21
CA ILE A 29 -4.32 -13.33 27.04
C ILE A 29 -4.59 -12.53 25.77
N THR A 30 -3.87 -12.88 24.70
CA THR A 30 -4.12 -12.31 23.37
C THR A 30 -5.44 -12.81 22.79
N THR A 31 -6.00 -12.13 21.79
CA THR A 31 -7.24 -12.59 21.12
C THR A 31 -7.07 -13.96 20.46
N SER A 32 -5.88 -14.27 19.91
CA SER A 32 -5.56 -15.58 19.35
C SER A 32 -5.49 -16.67 20.42
N GLY A 33 -4.84 -16.39 21.56
CA GLY A 33 -4.83 -17.28 22.72
C GLY A 33 -6.23 -17.49 23.31
N TYR A 34 -7.04 -16.43 23.36
CA TYR A 34 -8.42 -16.49 23.83
C TYR A 34 -9.27 -17.41 22.95
N LEU A 35 -9.19 -17.29 21.62
CA LEU A 35 -9.95 -18.14 20.70
C LEU A 35 -9.57 -19.63 20.81
N LEU A 36 -8.28 -19.95 21.02
CA LEU A 36 -7.82 -21.32 21.28
C LEU A 36 -8.37 -21.86 22.61
N SER A 37 -8.38 -21.04 23.66
CA SER A 37 -8.94 -21.42 24.96
C SER A 37 -10.44 -21.64 24.89
N ILE A 38 -11.18 -20.79 24.16
CA ILE A 38 -12.61 -20.99 23.89
C ILE A 38 -12.84 -22.36 23.25
N LYS A 39 -12.05 -22.70 22.20
CA LYS A 39 -12.15 -23.99 21.52
C LYS A 39 -11.89 -25.16 22.49
N ARG A 40 -10.88 -25.06 23.36
CA ARG A 40 -10.52 -26.13 24.31
C ARG A 40 -11.58 -26.35 25.40
N ILE A 41 -12.26 -25.29 25.84
CA ILE A 41 -13.29 -25.38 26.88
C ILE A 41 -14.63 -25.83 26.28
N THR A 42 -14.96 -25.37 25.07
CA THR A 42 -16.28 -25.63 24.47
C THR A 42 -16.37 -26.99 23.77
N LEU A 43 -15.26 -27.55 23.30
CA LEU A 43 -15.27 -28.77 22.50
C LEU A 43 -14.28 -29.82 22.98
N PRO A 44 -14.65 -31.11 22.91
CA PRO A 44 -13.70 -32.19 23.09
C PRO A 44 -12.66 -32.19 21.95
N LEU A 45 -11.43 -32.61 22.28
CA LEU A 45 -10.32 -32.70 21.34
C LEU A 45 -10.71 -33.49 20.07
N GLY A 46 -10.34 -32.96 18.90
CA GLY A 46 -10.57 -33.61 17.61
C GLY A 46 -11.92 -33.31 16.93
N LYS A 47 -12.80 -32.51 17.55
CA LYS A 47 -14.00 -31.99 16.86
C LYS A 47 -13.74 -30.64 16.21
N ASN A 48 -14.26 -30.46 15.00
CA ASN A 48 -14.26 -29.17 14.31
C ASN A 48 -15.10 -28.16 15.10
N PHE A 49 -14.60 -26.93 15.21
CA PHE A 49 -15.30 -25.86 15.91
C PHE A 49 -16.11 -25.03 14.92
N THR A 50 -17.41 -25.28 14.88
CA THR A 50 -18.33 -24.62 13.95
C THR A 50 -19.00 -23.42 14.62
N ILE A 51 -18.83 -22.25 14.01
CA ILE A 51 -19.43 -20.99 14.42
C ILE A 51 -20.48 -20.60 13.37
N PRO A 52 -21.78 -20.87 13.60
CA PRO A 52 -22.82 -20.64 12.60
C PRO A 52 -23.04 -19.15 12.33
N ASN A 53 -23.00 -18.31 13.38
CA ASN A 53 -23.11 -16.86 13.27
C ASN A 53 -21.96 -16.18 14.01
N VAL A 54 -21.06 -15.56 13.24
CA VAL A 54 -19.87 -14.89 13.77
C VAL A 54 -20.23 -13.69 14.65
N LEU A 55 -21.31 -12.97 14.34
CA LEU A 55 -21.72 -11.79 15.12
C LEU A 55 -22.20 -12.22 16.52
N SER A 56 -23.13 -13.17 16.57
CA SER A 56 -23.62 -13.71 17.84
C SER A 56 -22.50 -14.31 18.69
N PHE A 57 -21.54 -14.98 18.05
CA PHE A 57 -20.34 -15.49 18.72
C PHE A 57 -19.46 -14.37 19.28
N CYS A 58 -19.20 -13.33 18.47
CA CYS A 58 -18.41 -12.17 18.89
C CYS A 58 -19.06 -11.45 20.08
N ASP A 59 -20.38 -11.28 20.06
CA ASP A 59 -21.15 -10.66 21.14
C ASP A 59 -21.13 -11.53 22.40
N GLU A 60 -21.32 -12.84 22.27
CA GLU A 60 -21.29 -13.78 23.40
C GLU A 60 -19.93 -13.80 24.10
N TRP A 61 -18.84 -13.74 23.33
CA TRP A 61 -17.47 -13.79 23.84
C TRP A 61 -16.84 -12.42 24.05
N GLU A 62 -17.59 -11.34 23.79
CA GLU A 62 -17.13 -9.95 23.96
C GLU A 62 -15.84 -9.66 23.17
N ILE A 63 -15.72 -10.25 21.97
CA ILE A 63 -14.62 -10.05 21.03
C ILE A 63 -15.14 -9.19 19.88
N SER A 64 -14.43 -8.12 19.52
CA SER A 64 -14.81 -7.36 18.32
C SER A 64 -14.68 -8.22 17.06
N LYS A 65 -15.61 -8.06 16.10
CA LYS A 65 -15.58 -8.77 14.81
C LYS A 65 -14.23 -8.67 14.11
N SER A 66 -13.61 -7.50 14.10
CA SER A 66 -12.28 -7.29 13.52
C SER A 66 -11.19 -8.07 14.24
N ALA A 67 -11.20 -8.10 15.57
CA ALA A 67 -10.24 -8.85 16.36
C ALA A 67 -10.39 -10.37 16.14
N PHE A 68 -11.62 -10.86 16.01
CA PHE A 68 -11.90 -12.24 15.68
C PHE A 68 -11.25 -12.67 14.35
N TYR A 69 -11.49 -11.93 13.25
CA TYR A 69 -10.91 -12.28 11.95
C TYR A 69 -9.38 -12.15 11.93
N ARG A 70 -8.82 -11.16 12.62
CA ARG A 70 -7.37 -11.01 12.78
C ARG A 70 -6.79 -12.23 13.50
N ALA A 71 -7.39 -12.65 14.61
CA ALA A 71 -6.96 -13.81 15.38
C ALA A 71 -7.06 -15.12 14.58
N VAL A 72 -8.14 -15.33 13.83
CA VAL A 72 -8.29 -16.51 12.95
C VAL A 72 -7.18 -16.55 11.90
N ASN A 73 -6.87 -15.41 11.27
CA ASN A 73 -5.81 -15.35 10.27
C ASN A 73 -4.41 -15.56 10.88
N GLU A 74 -4.16 -14.99 12.07
CA GLU A 74 -2.92 -15.20 12.82
C GLU A 74 -2.71 -16.68 13.16
N LEU A 75 -3.74 -17.35 13.68
CA LEU A 75 -3.71 -18.77 14.02
C LEU A 75 -3.50 -19.66 12.79
N ARG A 76 -4.01 -19.25 11.63
CA ARG A 76 -3.75 -19.90 10.35
C ARG A 76 -2.30 -19.78 9.91
N HIS A 77 -1.72 -18.58 9.96
CA HIS A 77 -0.31 -18.38 9.61
C HIS A 77 0.64 -19.13 10.53
N LYS A 78 0.32 -19.21 11.83
CA LYS A 78 1.08 -20.01 12.80
C LYS A 78 0.85 -21.52 12.66
N GLY A 79 -0.09 -21.94 11.82
CA GLY A 79 -0.41 -23.34 11.58
C GLY A 79 -1.08 -24.02 12.77
N TYR A 80 -1.82 -23.28 13.61
CA TYR A 80 -2.61 -23.87 14.70
C TYR A 80 -4.03 -24.26 14.26
N LEU A 81 -4.63 -23.45 13.39
CA LEU A 81 -6.01 -23.66 12.91
C LEU A 81 -6.10 -23.38 11.41
N ASP A 82 -6.89 -24.19 10.71
CA ASP A 82 -7.42 -23.84 9.39
C ASP A 82 -8.89 -23.43 9.51
N TRP A 83 -9.40 -22.70 8.52
CA TRP A 83 -10.81 -22.30 8.53
C TRP A 83 -11.46 -22.36 7.16
N GLU A 84 -12.75 -22.67 7.14
CA GLU A 84 -13.59 -22.74 5.94
C GLU A 84 -14.90 -21.97 6.14
N ALA A 85 -15.37 -21.32 5.07
CA ALA A 85 -16.57 -20.47 5.05
C ALA A 85 -17.71 -21.13 4.26
N THR A 86 -18.32 -22.19 4.81
CA THR A 86 -19.39 -22.94 4.12
C THR A 86 -20.78 -22.56 4.61
N GLN A 87 -21.09 -22.82 5.89
CA GLN A 87 -22.37 -22.51 6.54
C GLN A 87 -22.12 -21.85 7.91
N GLY A 88 -21.28 -20.82 7.90
CA GLY A 88 -20.60 -20.30 9.07
C GLY A 88 -19.09 -20.51 8.92
N ILE A 89 -18.36 -20.27 10.01
CA ILE A 89 -16.91 -20.47 10.06
C ILE A 89 -16.64 -21.79 10.75
N ILE A 90 -16.00 -22.72 10.04
CA ILE A 90 -15.55 -23.99 10.60
C ILE A 90 -14.06 -23.87 10.87
N LEU A 91 -13.66 -23.87 12.14
CA LEU A 91 -12.25 -23.88 12.57
C LEU A 91 -11.78 -25.33 12.76
N LYS A 92 -10.87 -25.78 11.91
CA LYS A 92 -10.27 -27.12 11.91
C LYS A 92 -8.90 -27.07 12.57
N ASP A 93 -8.49 -28.13 13.25
CA ASP A 93 -7.08 -28.29 13.60
C ASP A 93 -6.30 -28.50 12.30
N SER A 94 -5.22 -27.74 12.11
CA SER A 94 -4.37 -27.78 10.90
C SER A 94 -3.65 -29.13 10.69
N GLY A 95 -3.82 -30.09 11.60
CA GLY A 95 -3.14 -31.41 11.57
C GLY A 95 -1.63 -31.34 11.80
N LYS A 96 -1.03 -30.15 11.70
CA LYS A 96 0.34 -29.87 12.07
C LYS A 96 0.39 -29.77 13.60
N ILE A 97 0.25 -30.91 14.26
CA ILE A 97 0.64 -31.03 15.66
C ILE A 97 2.10 -30.63 15.68
N ILE A 98 2.39 -29.41 16.14
CA ILE A 98 3.71 -29.07 16.64
C ILE A 98 3.84 -30.01 17.83
N SER A 99 4.40 -31.19 17.59
CA SER A 99 4.93 -32.03 18.64
C SER A 99 5.96 -31.16 19.30
N ILE A 100 5.55 -30.46 20.37
CA ILE A 100 6.47 -29.89 21.33
C ILE A 100 7.32 -31.12 21.69
N PRO A 101 8.60 -31.16 21.29
CA PRO A 101 9.42 -32.33 21.56
C PRO A 101 9.28 -32.57 23.06
N ALA A 102 8.73 -33.74 23.42
CA ALA A 102 8.73 -34.15 24.81
C ALA A 102 10.17 -34.02 25.26
N GLU A 103 10.42 -33.24 26.31
CA GLU A 103 11.76 -33.03 26.86
C GLU A 103 12.32 -34.39 27.29
N ASP A 104 12.93 -35.09 26.33
CA ASP A 104 13.61 -36.33 26.56
C ASP A 104 14.88 -35.97 27.33
N LYS A 105 14.82 -36.25 28.63
CA LYS A 105 15.95 -36.38 29.57
C LYS A 105 17.00 -35.28 29.44
N CYS A 106 16.93 -34.31 30.35
CA CYS A 106 18.13 -33.64 30.85
C CYS A 106 19.21 -34.70 31.17
N PRO A 107 20.34 -34.77 30.42
CA PRO A 107 21.48 -35.53 30.88
C PRO A 107 22.02 -34.86 32.14
N ALA A 108 22.37 -35.68 33.11
CA ALA A 108 22.87 -35.25 34.40
C ALA A 108 24.02 -34.24 34.25
N ARG A 109 23.97 -33.19 35.08
CA ARG A 109 24.97 -32.15 35.26
C ARG A 109 26.38 -32.74 35.34
N GLY A 110 27.19 -32.54 34.30
CA GLY A 110 28.63 -32.46 34.39
C GLY A 110 29.01 -31.01 34.67
N ILE A 111 29.53 -30.76 35.88
CA ILE A 111 30.13 -29.48 36.26
C ILE A 111 31.38 -29.28 35.39
N VAL A 112 31.32 -28.39 34.42
CA VAL A 112 32.52 -27.82 33.78
C VAL A 112 32.35 -26.31 33.72
N SER A 113 33.41 -25.66 34.17
CA SER A 113 33.59 -24.26 34.53
C SER A 113 33.32 -23.24 33.42
N HIS A 114 32.85 -22.07 33.88
CA HIS A 114 32.84 -20.76 33.25
C HIS A 114 34.08 -20.44 32.38
N GLU A 115 33.85 -19.82 31.21
CA GLU A 115 34.20 -18.40 30.88
C GLU A 115 33.99 -18.16 29.38
N ARG A 116 33.43 -16.98 29.01
CA ARG A 116 33.06 -16.47 27.66
C ARG A 116 31.70 -16.95 27.15
N ASP A 117 30.73 -16.14 26.72
CA ASP A 117 30.75 -14.83 26.05
C ASP A 117 29.55 -13.96 26.48
N THR A 118 29.78 -12.67 26.70
CA THR A 118 28.82 -11.65 27.14
C THR A 118 28.37 -10.69 26.01
N ASP A 119 28.45 -11.10 24.74
CA ASP A 119 28.22 -10.20 23.59
C ASP A 119 26.89 -10.39 22.84
N SER A 120 25.99 -11.27 23.31
CA SER A 120 24.71 -11.53 22.60
C SER A 120 23.49 -10.79 23.15
N HIS A 121 23.61 -10.01 24.23
CA HIS A 121 22.44 -9.45 24.92
C HIS A 121 22.02 -8.03 24.49
N GLU A 122 22.79 -7.33 23.65
CA GLU A 122 22.42 -5.99 23.17
C GLU A 122 21.60 -5.99 21.85
N ARG A 123 21.47 -7.13 21.15
CA ARG A 123 20.68 -7.20 19.91
C ARG A 123 19.19 -7.45 20.08
N ASP A 124 18.77 -7.96 21.24
CA ASP A 124 17.36 -8.29 21.46
C ASP A 124 16.53 -7.09 21.94
N THR A 125 17.16 -6.05 22.48
CA THR A 125 16.50 -4.80 22.88
C THR A 125 16.11 -3.91 21.68
N ASP A 126 16.91 -3.90 20.62
CA ASP A 126 16.64 -3.12 19.38
C ASP A 126 15.46 -3.67 18.56
N SER A 127 15.09 -4.95 18.76
CA SER A 127 13.93 -5.53 18.08
C SER A 127 12.60 -5.08 18.71
N HIS A 128 12.60 -4.80 20.01
CA HIS A 128 11.40 -4.42 20.74
C HIS A 128 10.98 -2.96 20.49
N GLU A 129 11.94 -2.05 20.23
CA GLU A 129 11.62 -0.65 19.90
C GLU A 129 11.01 -0.49 18.49
N ARG A 130 11.35 -1.37 17.52
CA ARG A 130 10.74 -1.32 16.18
C ARG A 130 9.28 -1.78 16.15
N ASP A 131 8.89 -2.68 17.05
CA ASP A 131 7.51 -3.16 17.14
C ASP A 131 6.59 -2.10 17.79
N THR A 132 7.11 -1.24 18.68
CA THR A 132 6.36 -0.10 19.21
C THR A 132 6.09 0.98 18.16
N ASP A 133 7.06 1.28 17.27
CA ASP A 133 6.88 2.25 16.17
C ASP A 133 5.94 1.74 15.06
N SER A 134 5.75 0.42 14.96
CA SER A 134 4.72 -0.17 14.09
C SER A 134 3.31 0.02 14.68
N HIS A 135 3.18 0.09 16.00
CA HIS A 135 1.89 0.20 16.68
C HIS A 135 1.29 1.61 16.63
N GLU A 136 2.12 2.66 16.60
CA GLU A 136 1.62 4.04 16.47
C GLU A 136 1.06 4.30 15.07
N ARG A 137 1.70 3.80 14.02
CA ARG A 137 1.24 3.95 12.62
C ARG A 137 -0.11 3.28 12.35
N ASP A 138 -0.40 2.17 13.01
CA ASP A 138 -1.68 1.47 12.85
C ASP A 138 -2.85 2.20 13.53
N ASN A 139 -2.59 2.99 14.58
CA ASN A 139 -3.61 3.83 15.21
C ASN A 139 -3.97 5.03 14.33
N ASP A 140 -3.01 5.63 13.63
CA ASP A 140 -3.26 6.74 12.70
C ASP A 140 -4.18 6.33 11.54
N ILE A 141 -3.96 5.13 10.99
CA ILE A 141 -4.81 4.56 9.93
C ILE A 141 -6.27 4.37 10.42
N TYR A 142 -6.47 4.04 11.70
CA TYR A 142 -7.80 3.88 12.27
C TYR A 142 -8.51 5.22 12.50
N ILE A 143 -7.77 6.25 12.95
CA ILE A 143 -8.29 7.60 13.14
C ILE A 143 -8.73 8.22 11.81
N ASP A 144 -7.94 8.02 10.74
CA ASP A 144 -8.27 8.51 9.40
C ASP A 144 -9.51 7.82 8.83
N ARG A 145 -9.69 6.53 9.08
CA ARG A 145 -10.89 5.80 8.68
C ARG A 145 -12.15 6.29 9.42
N ALA A 146 -12.03 6.59 10.71
CA ALA A 146 -13.13 7.14 11.50
C ALA A 146 -13.52 8.55 11.03
N ARG A 147 -12.55 9.39 10.65
CA ARG A 147 -12.82 10.71 10.03
C ARG A 147 -13.50 10.58 8.68
N ALA A 148 -13.05 9.66 7.83
CA ALA A 148 -13.65 9.44 6.52
C ALA A 148 -15.12 9.00 6.63
N GLN A 149 -15.44 8.12 7.58
CA GLN A 149 -16.82 7.70 7.83
C GLN A 149 -17.69 8.86 8.32
N ARG A 150 -17.18 9.68 9.26
CA ARG A 150 -17.91 10.84 9.77
C ARG A 150 -18.19 11.88 8.67
N ASN A 151 -17.26 12.07 7.73
CA ASN A 151 -17.50 12.94 6.57
C ASN A 151 -18.61 12.40 5.65
N ILE A 152 -18.67 11.09 5.43
CA ILE A 152 -19.73 10.46 4.63
C ILE A 152 -21.10 10.67 5.28
N ASP A 153 -21.17 10.56 6.61
CA ASP A 153 -22.43 10.75 7.35
C ASP A 153 -22.91 12.20 7.27
N ILE A 154 -22.00 13.19 7.35
CA ILE A 154 -22.32 14.62 7.17
C ILE A 154 -22.90 14.87 5.77
N TYR A 155 -22.26 14.36 4.71
CA TYR A 155 -22.76 14.52 3.35
C TYR A 155 -24.15 13.90 3.14
N ARG A 156 -24.45 12.78 3.82
CA ARG A 156 -25.77 12.14 3.76
C ARG A 156 -26.83 12.97 4.47
N GLU A 157 -26.48 13.59 5.60
CA GLU A 157 -27.37 14.46 6.36
C GLU A 157 -27.69 15.74 5.58
N GLU A 158 -26.70 16.33 4.91
CA GLU A 158 -26.89 17.49 4.03
C GLU A 158 -27.84 17.18 2.86
N GLN A 159 -27.80 15.97 2.29
CA GLN A 159 -28.74 15.59 1.23
C GLN A 159 -30.15 15.29 1.74
N SER A 160 -30.30 14.91 3.01
CA SER A 160 -31.60 14.63 3.61
C SER A 160 -32.42 15.89 3.92
N CYS A 161 -31.79 17.07 3.99
CA CYS A 161 -32.46 18.33 4.32
C CYS A 161 -32.94 19.13 3.10
N VAL A 162 -32.75 18.64 1.87
CA VAL A 162 -33.06 19.41 0.64
C VAL A 162 -34.42 19.07 0.02
N GLU A 163 -35.12 18.03 0.48
CA GLU A 163 -36.43 17.64 -0.04
C GLU A 163 -37.58 17.90 0.95
N GLU A 164 -37.83 19.16 1.31
CA GLU A 164 -39.17 19.56 1.74
C GLU A 164 -40.01 19.99 0.53
N PRO A 165 -41.17 19.34 0.27
CA PRO A 165 -42.06 19.75 -0.81
C PRO A 165 -42.70 21.11 -0.47
N ARG A 166 -42.19 22.17 -1.08
CA ARG A 166 -42.80 23.51 -1.05
C ARG A 166 -44.16 23.47 -1.73
N THR A 167 -45.22 23.25 -0.95
CA THR A 167 -46.59 23.57 -1.35
C THR A 167 -46.74 25.08 -1.40
N ARG A 168 -46.77 25.59 -2.63
CA ARG A 168 -46.79 27.00 -2.98
C ARG A 168 -48.21 27.56 -2.79
N THR A 169 -48.52 28.08 -1.62
CA THR A 169 -49.76 28.84 -1.38
C THR A 169 -49.50 30.30 -1.76
N HIS A 170 -49.98 30.70 -2.94
CA HIS A 170 -49.93 32.07 -3.44
C HIS A 170 -50.85 32.97 -2.58
N LYS A 171 -50.28 33.87 -1.79
CA LYS A 171 -50.97 35.08 -1.32
C LYS A 171 -50.30 36.29 -1.97
N GLN A 172 -51.08 37.00 -2.77
CA GLN A 172 -50.75 38.32 -3.30
C GLN A 172 -50.66 39.32 -2.14
N THR A 173 -49.58 40.09 -2.12
CA THR A 173 -49.43 41.31 -1.30
C THR A 173 -48.95 42.42 -2.23
N PRO A 174 -49.44 43.68 -2.08
CA PRO A 174 -49.38 44.67 -3.12
C PRO A 174 -48.05 45.42 -3.21
N LEU A 175 -47.83 45.87 -4.44
CA LEU A 175 -46.77 46.69 -4.99
C LEU A 175 -46.53 47.97 -4.16
N ALA A 176 -45.29 48.19 -3.73
CA ALA A 176 -44.80 49.49 -3.27
C ALA A 176 -43.59 49.90 -4.11
N GLU A 177 -43.63 51.16 -4.56
CA GLU A 177 -42.69 51.81 -5.48
C GLU A 177 -41.24 51.85 -4.97
N PRO A 178 -40.24 51.70 -5.85
CA PRO A 178 -38.87 52.04 -5.51
C PRO A 178 -38.62 53.55 -5.71
N LYS A 179 -38.11 54.19 -4.65
CA LYS A 179 -37.52 55.52 -4.70
C LYS A 179 -36.09 55.43 -5.22
N ASN A 180 -35.77 56.38 -6.10
CA ASN A 180 -34.44 56.73 -6.60
C ASN A 180 -33.38 56.76 -5.49
N LEU A 181 -32.22 56.15 -5.78
CA LEU A 181 -30.94 56.56 -5.25
C LEU A 181 -29.97 56.69 -6.42
N GLU A 182 -29.64 57.95 -6.71
CA GLU A 182 -28.47 58.37 -7.47
C GLU A 182 -27.26 58.29 -6.53
N GLU A 183 -26.16 57.69 -6.98
CA GLU A 183 -24.80 57.81 -6.44
C GLU A 183 -23.86 57.34 -7.58
N GLU A 184 -23.46 58.25 -8.47
CA GLU A 184 -22.13 58.90 -8.53
C GLU A 184 -20.95 57.92 -8.62
N GLU A 185 -20.55 57.63 -9.87
CA GLU A 185 -19.23 57.06 -10.20
C GLU A 185 -18.21 58.19 -10.36
N PRO A 186 -16.97 58.06 -9.84
CA PRO A 186 -15.87 58.91 -10.26
C PRO A 186 -15.15 58.30 -11.47
N GLU A 187 -15.08 59.08 -12.54
CA GLU A 187 -14.21 58.88 -13.70
C GLU A 187 -12.73 58.98 -13.28
N GLU A 188 -11.93 57.95 -13.55
CA GLU A 188 -10.47 58.07 -13.57
C GLU A 188 -9.96 57.87 -15.01
N ASP A 189 -9.54 59.00 -15.58
CA ASP A 189 -8.75 59.15 -16.78
C ASP A 189 -7.38 58.46 -16.66
N PHE A 190 -7.12 57.47 -17.50
CA PHE A 190 -5.76 57.07 -17.86
C PHE A 190 -5.63 56.96 -19.39
N SER A 191 -5.39 58.11 -20.01
CA SER A 191 -4.58 58.15 -21.23
C SER A 191 -3.11 58.10 -20.82
N THR A 192 -2.27 57.37 -21.57
CA THR A 192 -0.91 57.77 -22.00
C THR A 192 0.04 56.57 -22.24
N ILE A 193 0.39 56.40 -23.53
CA ILE A 193 1.66 55.92 -24.12
C ILE A 193 1.94 54.40 -24.15
N ALA A 194 1.70 53.84 -25.33
CA ALA A 194 2.42 52.70 -25.88
C ALA A 194 3.78 53.14 -26.48
N PRO A 195 4.84 52.33 -26.35
CA PRO A 195 5.94 52.38 -27.31
C PRO A 195 5.86 51.21 -28.29
N ASN A 196 5.69 51.63 -29.54
CA ASN A 196 5.99 50.94 -30.78
C ASN A 196 7.45 50.43 -30.78
N ILE A 197 7.65 49.11 -30.90
CA ILE A 197 8.94 48.52 -31.30
C ILE A 197 8.67 47.50 -32.40
N ASN A 198 8.62 48.01 -33.64
CA ASN A 198 8.99 47.25 -34.82
C ASN A 198 10.53 47.14 -34.85
N GLN A 199 11.07 45.97 -34.49
CA GLN A 199 12.41 45.58 -34.94
C GLN A 199 12.38 44.18 -35.55
N SER A 200 12.47 44.20 -36.87
CA SER A 200 12.90 43.12 -37.74
C SER A 200 14.24 42.55 -37.25
N LEU A 201 14.23 41.28 -36.85
CA LEU A 201 15.44 40.46 -36.76
C LEU A 201 15.32 39.29 -37.73
N HIS A 202 16.06 39.46 -38.81
CA HIS A 202 16.39 38.49 -39.84
C HIS A 202 17.16 37.31 -39.20
N CYS A 203 16.48 36.18 -38.99
CA CYS A 203 17.14 34.93 -38.59
C CYS A 203 17.78 34.27 -39.82
N GLN A 204 19.11 34.31 -39.90
CA GLN A 204 19.86 33.39 -40.76
C GLN A 204 19.94 31.99 -40.10
N PRO A 205 19.86 30.90 -40.89
CA PRO A 205 20.03 29.55 -40.36
C PRO A 205 21.51 29.28 -40.04
N ILE A 206 21.82 29.08 -38.76
CA ILE A 206 23.10 28.53 -38.33
C ILE A 206 23.07 27.02 -38.60
N SER A 207 23.69 26.61 -39.71
CA SER A 207 23.97 25.20 -40.01
C SER A 207 25.09 24.69 -39.11
N LEU A 208 24.74 24.15 -37.93
CA LEU A 208 25.64 23.39 -37.10
C LEU A 208 25.56 21.91 -37.51
N ALA A 209 26.32 21.55 -38.54
CA ALA A 209 26.61 20.16 -38.89
C ALA A 209 27.45 19.54 -37.76
N LYS A 210 26.76 19.01 -36.74
CA LYS A 210 27.39 18.18 -35.73
C LYS A 210 27.53 16.78 -36.32
N THR A 211 28.74 16.46 -36.75
CA THR A 211 29.16 15.10 -37.11
C THR A 211 28.88 14.19 -35.91
N ILE A 212 27.78 13.43 -35.99
CA ILE A 212 27.46 12.36 -35.04
C ILE A 212 28.46 11.24 -35.35
N VAL A 213 29.52 11.17 -34.56
CA VAL A 213 30.37 9.99 -34.49
C VAL A 213 29.49 8.89 -33.89
N PRO A 214 29.20 7.79 -34.63
CA PRO A 214 28.46 6.69 -34.05
C PRO A 214 29.26 6.13 -32.86
N PRO A 215 28.63 5.91 -31.69
CA PRO A 215 29.33 5.36 -30.55
C PRO A 215 29.92 3.99 -30.93
N PRO A 216 31.10 3.65 -30.40
CA PRO A 216 31.75 2.37 -30.67
C PRO A 216 30.79 1.25 -30.31
N GLN A 217 30.48 0.41 -31.29
CA GLN A 217 29.72 -0.81 -31.06
C GLN A 217 30.57 -1.74 -30.21
N VAL A 218 30.32 -1.69 -28.89
CA VAL A 218 30.83 -2.69 -27.97
C VAL A 218 30.00 -3.94 -28.22
N GLU A 219 30.54 -4.88 -28.99
CA GLU A 219 30.01 -6.24 -29.10
C GLU A 219 30.07 -6.90 -27.72
N VAL A 220 29.00 -6.72 -26.93
CA VAL A 220 28.82 -7.48 -25.70
C VAL A 220 28.46 -8.91 -26.12
N LYS A 221 29.47 -9.78 -26.16
CA LYS A 221 29.29 -11.23 -26.28
C LYS A 221 28.63 -11.77 -25.01
N THR A 222 27.31 -11.64 -24.89
CA THR A 222 26.53 -12.43 -23.93
C THR A 222 26.37 -13.84 -24.48
N THR A 223 27.32 -14.73 -24.18
CA THR A 223 27.15 -16.18 -24.34
C THR A 223 26.25 -16.72 -23.22
N SER A 224 25.04 -16.20 -23.12
CA SER A 224 23.99 -16.80 -22.30
C SER A 224 23.55 -18.06 -23.03
N THR A 225 23.67 -19.22 -22.41
CA THR A 225 23.17 -20.48 -22.95
C THR A 225 21.65 -20.38 -23.04
N PHE A 226 21.16 -20.03 -24.23
CA PHE A 226 19.75 -19.80 -24.49
C PHE A 226 18.94 -21.08 -24.23
N ASP A 227 17.87 -20.96 -23.44
CA ASP A 227 16.91 -22.05 -23.27
C ASP A 227 15.93 -22.04 -24.46
N PRO A 228 15.97 -23.04 -25.36
CA PRO A 228 15.10 -23.09 -26.54
C PRO A 228 13.61 -23.13 -26.17
N LYS A 229 13.26 -23.52 -24.94
CA LYS A 229 11.89 -23.48 -24.44
C LYS A 229 11.37 -22.05 -24.33
N LEU A 230 12.22 -21.10 -23.91
CA LEU A 230 11.82 -19.69 -23.77
C LEU A 230 11.57 -19.03 -25.13
N GLU A 231 12.37 -19.33 -26.15
CA GLU A 231 12.16 -18.78 -27.51
C GLU A 231 10.81 -19.21 -28.11
N ASN A 232 10.40 -20.46 -27.87
CA ASN A 232 9.08 -20.94 -28.27
C ASN A 232 7.96 -20.16 -27.53
N LEU A 233 8.11 -19.93 -26.23
CA LEU A 233 7.15 -19.15 -25.45
C LEU A 233 7.05 -17.70 -25.92
N VAL A 234 8.17 -17.07 -26.28
CA VAL A 234 8.18 -15.72 -26.88
C VAL A 234 7.43 -15.72 -28.22
N SER A 235 7.69 -16.71 -29.06
CA SER A 235 7.00 -16.84 -30.36
C SER A 235 5.48 -17.03 -30.21
N LEU A 236 5.03 -17.75 -29.19
CA LEU A 236 3.61 -17.92 -28.87
C LEU A 236 3.00 -16.65 -28.27
N LEU A 237 3.77 -15.88 -27.48
CA LEU A 237 3.35 -14.60 -26.93
C LEU A 237 3.11 -13.58 -28.06
N ASP A 238 4.04 -13.48 -29.02
CA ASP A 238 3.93 -12.57 -30.17
C ASP A 238 2.72 -12.88 -31.06
N LYS A 239 2.31 -14.16 -31.13
CA LYS A 239 1.10 -14.59 -31.82
C LYS A 239 -0.19 -14.34 -31.03
N GLY A 240 -0.09 -13.96 -29.75
CA GLY A 240 -1.24 -13.78 -28.86
C GLY A 240 -1.96 -15.09 -28.48
N GLU A 241 -1.31 -16.24 -28.67
CA GLU A 241 -1.88 -17.57 -28.39
C GLU A 241 -1.71 -17.97 -26.92
N LEU A 242 -0.84 -17.27 -26.19
CA LEU A 242 -0.44 -17.57 -24.83
C LEU A 242 -1.41 -16.95 -23.80
N LYS A 243 -2.46 -17.67 -23.42
CA LYS A 243 -3.48 -17.17 -22.47
C LYS A 243 -3.13 -17.43 -21.01
N ASP A 244 -2.71 -18.65 -20.68
CA ASP A 244 -2.43 -19.06 -19.30
C ASP A 244 -1.14 -19.87 -19.24
N LEU A 245 -0.14 -19.31 -18.55
CA LEU A 245 1.11 -20.00 -18.23
C LEU A 245 1.15 -20.30 -16.73
N PRO A 246 1.71 -21.45 -16.31
CA PRO A 246 2.09 -21.67 -14.92
C PRO A 246 2.92 -20.49 -14.40
N LEU A 247 2.71 -20.14 -13.13
CA LEU A 247 3.35 -18.97 -12.51
C LEU A 247 4.88 -18.98 -12.66
N GLU A 248 5.50 -20.16 -12.60
CA GLU A 248 6.95 -20.28 -12.67
C GLU A 248 7.49 -20.05 -14.09
N GLU A 249 6.82 -20.57 -15.11
CA GLU A 249 7.18 -20.32 -16.52
C GLU A 249 6.97 -18.85 -16.87
N LYS A 250 5.93 -18.23 -16.31
CA LYS A 250 5.69 -16.80 -16.45
C LYS A 250 6.82 -15.95 -15.86
N LYS A 251 7.33 -16.31 -14.68
CA LYS A 251 8.49 -15.60 -14.07
C LYS A 251 9.74 -15.75 -14.93
N GLN A 252 10.01 -16.96 -15.44
CA GLN A 252 11.16 -17.21 -16.30
C GLN A 252 11.07 -16.39 -17.60
N LEU A 253 9.90 -16.38 -18.24
CA LEU A 253 9.65 -15.60 -19.45
C LEU A 253 9.76 -14.09 -19.19
N ALA A 254 9.24 -13.60 -18.06
CA ALA A 254 9.34 -12.19 -17.69
C ALA A 254 10.79 -11.76 -17.44
N ASN A 255 11.56 -12.57 -16.70
CA ASN A 255 12.97 -12.31 -16.46
C ASN A 255 13.79 -12.33 -17.77
N TYR A 256 13.41 -13.19 -18.69
CA TYR A 256 14.04 -13.25 -20.01
C TYR A 256 13.72 -12.01 -20.86
N LEU A 257 12.47 -11.54 -20.89
CA LEU A 257 12.05 -10.42 -21.74
C LEU A 257 12.34 -9.03 -21.16
N MET A 258 12.24 -8.87 -19.84
CA MET A 258 12.31 -7.56 -19.18
C MET A 258 13.08 -7.60 -17.84
N GLY A 259 14.00 -8.55 -17.69
CA GLY A 259 14.76 -8.77 -16.45
C GLY A 259 15.50 -7.52 -15.95
N GLU A 260 16.08 -6.74 -16.86
CA GLU A 260 16.78 -5.50 -16.49
C GLU A 260 15.81 -4.43 -15.97
N GLN A 261 14.63 -4.29 -16.60
CA GLN A 261 13.61 -3.35 -16.16
C GLN A 261 13.01 -3.78 -14.81
N ILE A 262 12.80 -5.08 -14.58
CA ILE A 262 12.30 -5.60 -13.31
C ILE A 262 13.22 -5.19 -12.16
N LYS A 263 14.54 -5.33 -12.32
CA LYS A 263 15.52 -4.93 -11.28
C LYS A 263 15.45 -3.46 -10.90
N LEU A 264 14.99 -2.58 -11.80
CA LEU A 264 14.89 -1.15 -11.52
C LEU A 264 13.76 -0.84 -10.51
N TYR A 265 12.63 -1.54 -10.62
CA TYR A 265 11.44 -1.23 -9.81
C TYR A 265 11.09 -2.30 -8.76
N ARG A 266 11.64 -3.51 -8.84
CA ARG A 266 11.48 -4.60 -7.85
C ARG A 266 12.81 -4.84 -7.13
N LYS A 267 12.81 -4.72 -5.80
CA LYS A 267 13.99 -4.99 -4.97
C LYS A 267 14.44 -6.45 -5.05
N SER A 268 13.49 -7.37 -5.20
CA SER A 268 13.75 -8.80 -5.38
C SER A 268 14.38 -9.14 -6.74
N GLY A 269 14.18 -8.29 -7.76
CA GLY A 269 14.53 -8.62 -9.15
C GLY A 269 13.59 -9.64 -9.81
N TYR A 270 12.43 -9.94 -9.22
CA TYR A 270 11.45 -10.88 -9.78
C TYR A 270 10.05 -10.26 -9.84
N ILE A 271 9.30 -10.56 -10.91
CA ILE A 271 7.87 -10.21 -10.96
C ILE A 271 7.05 -11.03 -9.95
N LEU A 272 5.89 -10.49 -9.56
CA LEU A 272 4.90 -11.18 -8.73
C LEU A 272 5.44 -11.68 -7.37
N ALA A 273 6.53 -11.08 -6.86
CA ALA A 273 6.99 -11.35 -5.51
C ALA A 273 5.92 -10.91 -4.49
N THR A 274 5.71 -11.72 -3.46
CA THR A 274 4.64 -11.57 -2.47
C THR A 274 4.95 -10.53 -1.40
N SER A 275 6.20 -10.07 -1.31
CA SER A 275 6.59 -9.09 -0.30
C SER A 275 5.90 -7.74 -0.56
N PRO A 276 5.20 -7.17 0.44
CA PRO A 276 4.42 -5.96 0.27
C PRO A 276 5.29 -4.72 -0.03
N ASN A 277 6.58 -4.75 0.29
CA ASN A 277 7.49 -3.61 0.14
C ASN A 277 8.56 -3.84 -0.94
N ASP A 278 8.30 -4.80 -1.83
CA ASP A 278 9.21 -5.21 -2.89
C ASP A 278 9.26 -4.21 -4.05
N ILE A 279 8.14 -3.53 -4.33
CA ILE A 279 8.08 -2.51 -5.37
C ILE A 279 8.65 -1.19 -4.82
N ASN A 280 9.54 -0.57 -5.60
CA ASN A 280 10.15 0.72 -5.31
C ASN A 280 9.07 1.80 -5.13
N THR A 281 9.11 2.51 -4.00
CA THR A 281 8.12 3.53 -3.64
C THR A 281 8.13 4.72 -4.60
N ASP A 282 9.28 5.12 -5.14
CA ASP A 282 9.36 6.24 -6.07
C ASP A 282 8.79 5.87 -7.44
N PHE A 283 8.96 4.62 -7.87
CA PHE A 283 8.27 4.11 -9.05
C PHE A 283 6.74 4.11 -8.86
N LEU A 284 6.24 3.69 -7.69
CA LEU A 284 4.80 3.75 -7.39
C LEU A 284 4.27 5.18 -7.41
N ARG A 285 5.02 6.15 -6.88
CA ARG A 285 4.67 7.58 -6.95
C ARG A 285 4.61 8.07 -8.39
N TYR A 286 5.57 7.68 -9.22
CA TYR A 286 5.57 7.99 -10.64
C TYR A 286 4.35 7.40 -11.36
N VAL A 287 4.01 6.13 -11.10
CA VAL A 287 2.81 5.49 -11.69
C VAL A 287 1.53 6.20 -11.26
N ALA A 288 1.39 6.53 -9.97
CA ALA A 288 0.25 7.30 -9.46
C ALA A 288 0.16 8.69 -10.12
N TRP A 289 1.31 9.33 -10.32
CA TRP A 289 1.42 10.63 -10.98
C TRP A 289 1.05 10.59 -12.46
N LYS A 290 1.44 9.54 -13.19
CA LYS A 290 1.23 9.46 -14.64
C LYS A 290 -0.24 9.29 -15.02
N ASP A 291 -0.98 8.47 -14.27
CA ASP A 291 -2.38 8.13 -14.59
C ASP A 291 -3.43 9.06 -13.97
N LEU A 292 -3.02 9.98 -13.10
CA LEU A 292 -3.76 11.18 -12.65
C LEU A 292 -5.16 11.03 -12.07
N LYS A 293 -5.73 9.83 -12.00
CA LYS A 293 -7.05 9.63 -11.39
C LYS A 293 -7.00 10.00 -9.91
N GLN A 294 -5.92 9.63 -9.20
CA GLN A 294 -5.71 9.98 -7.79
C GLN A 294 -4.21 10.10 -7.46
N PRO A 295 -3.66 11.33 -7.33
CA PRO A 295 -2.21 11.57 -7.22
C PRO A 295 -1.54 11.06 -5.93
N SER A 296 -2.29 10.45 -5.01
CA SER A 296 -1.82 10.02 -3.71
C SER A 296 -2.14 8.57 -3.34
N ASP A 297 -2.84 7.82 -4.21
CA ASP A 297 -3.19 6.43 -3.90
C ASP A 297 -2.10 5.46 -4.36
N LEU A 298 -1.11 5.24 -3.48
CA LEU A 298 -0.07 4.24 -3.68
C LEU A 298 -0.62 2.81 -3.74
N GLY A 299 -1.77 2.54 -3.10
CA GLY A 299 -2.45 1.25 -3.14
C GLY A 299 -2.99 0.97 -4.53
N TRP A 300 -3.64 1.96 -5.15
CA TRP A 300 -4.08 1.90 -6.54
C TRP A 300 -2.91 1.70 -7.49
N ALA A 301 -1.85 2.51 -7.39
CA ALA A 301 -0.67 2.39 -8.26
C ALA A 301 -0.01 1.01 -8.15
N ARG A 302 0.09 0.48 -6.92
CA ARG A 302 0.58 -0.89 -6.68
C ARG A 302 -0.29 -1.92 -7.37
N ASN A 303 -1.62 -1.82 -7.25
CA ASN A 303 -2.55 -2.74 -7.91
C ASN A 303 -2.46 -2.65 -9.44
N THR A 304 -2.22 -1.47 -10.00
CA THR A 304 -1.98 -1.28 -11.43
C THR A 304 -0.70 -2.01 -11.88
N VAL A 305 0.42 -1.81 -11.18
CA VAL A 305 1.68 -2.52 -11.47
C VAL A 305 1.50 -4.03 -11.36
N LEU A 306 0.84 -4.52 -10.30
CA LEU A 306 0.56 -5.95 -10.14
C LEU A 306 -0.38 -6.49 -11.24
N SER A 307 -1.35 -5.69 -11.69
CA SER A 307 -2.20 -6.07 -12.82
C SER A 307 -1.40 -6.17 -14.12
N TYR A 308 -0.39 -5.33 -14.32
CA TYR A 308 0.44 -5.38 -15.52
C TYR A 308 1.40 -6.56 -15.46
N GLU A 309 1.99 -6.87 -14.30
CA GLU A 309 2.81 -8.07 -14.14
C GLU A 309 2.01 -9.36 -14.37
N ARG A 310 0.73 -9.39 -13.94
CA ARG A 310 -0.18 -10.52 -14.15
C ARG A 310 -0.68 -10.64 -15.58
N ASP A 311 -0.56 -9.64 -16.42
CA ASP A 311 -1.11 -9.66 -17.78
C ASP A 311 0.03 -9.49 -18.79
N MET A 312 0.41 -10.58 -19.46
CA MET A 312 1.57 -10.59 -20.37
C MET A 312 1.39 -9.62 -21.53
N THR A 313 0.14 -9.34 -21.92
CA THR A 313 -0.17 -8.35 -22.97
C THR A 313 0.15 -6.91 -22.54
N LYS A 314 0.30 -6.66 -21.23
CA LYS A 314 0.61 -5.35 -20.64
C LYS A 314 2.08 -5.19 -20.28
N TRP A 315 2.92 -6.19 -20.51
CA TRP A 315 4.36 -6.09 -20.20
C TRP A 315 5.04 -4.95 -20.97
N GLY A 316 4.68 -4.73 -22.24
CA GLY A 316 5.18 -3.57 -22.99
C GLY A 316 4.79 -2.23 -22.36
N GLN A 317 3.58 -2.12 -21.78
CA GLN A 317 3.15 -0.92 -21.07
C GLN A 317 3.93 -0.72 -19.77
N LEU A 318 4.24 -1.82 -19.06
CA LEU A 318 5.05 -1.79 -17.85
C LEU A 318 6.50 -1.36 -18.16
N VAL A 319 7.10 -1.88 -19.22
CA VAL A 319 8.43 -1.43 -19.70
C VAL A 319 8.43 0.06 -20.00
N ALA A 320 7.44 0.54 -20.76
CA ALA A 320 7.31 1.97 -21.07
C ALA A 320 7.08 2.85 -19.81
N LEU A 321 6.44 2.32 -18.77
CA LEU A 321 6.36 2.99 -17.46
C LEU A 321 7.72 3.10 -16.80
N VAL A 322 8.49 2.01 -16.75
CA VAL A 322 9.83 1.98 -16.14
C VAL A 322 10.80 2.89 -16.89
N GLU A 323 10.81 2.85 -18.22
CA GLU A 323 11.65 3.73 -19.04
C GLU A 323 11.28 5.20 -18.83
N GLY A 324 9.98 5.52 -18.85
CA GLY A 324 9.53 6.87 -18.55
C GLY A 324 9.97 7.31 -17.15
N TRP A 325 9.86 6.44 -16.14
CA TRP A 325 10.32 6.75 -14.79
C TRP A 325 11.83 7.05 -14.73
N GLN A 326 12.66 6.32 -15.46
CA GLN A 326 14.11 6.58 -15.52
C GLN A 326 14.45 7.91 -16.20
N THR A 327 13.59 8.39 -17.11
CA THR A 327 13.78 9.69 -17.78
C THR A 327 13.30 10.87 -16.95
N VAL A 328 12.34 10.67 -16.04
CA VAL A 328 11.79 11.76 -15.22
C VAL A 328 12.65 11.97 -13.99
N THR A 329 13.13 13.19 -13.80
CA THR A 329 13.86 13.56 -12.59
C THR A 329 12.90 13.64 -11.39
N PRO A 330 13.34 13.28 -10.17
CA PRO A 330 12.51 13.43 -8.96
C PRO A 330 11.94 14.84 -8.79
N GLU A 331 12.70 15.86 -9.23
CA GLU A 331 12.32 17.27 -9.22
C GLU A 331 11.13 17.56 -10.14
N GLU A 332 11.10 17.01 -11.36
CA GLU A 332 9.97 17.15 -12.29
C GLU A 332 8.69 16.52 -11.74
N VAL A 333 8.79 15.36 -11.07
CA VAL A 333 7.64 14.73 -10.41
C VAL A 333 7.10 15.64 -9.31
N ALA A 334 7.98 16.16 -8.45
CA ALA A 334 7.60 17.04 -7.35
C ALA A 334 6.99 18.37 -7.82
N ALA A 335 7.60 19.00 -8.83
CA ALA A 335 7.11 20.23 -9.43
C ALA A 335 5.72 20.04 -10.06
N THR A 336 5.55 18.96 -10.85
CA THR A 336 4.27 18.69 -11.53
C THR A 336 3.17 18.29 -10.54
N ALA A 337 3.50 17.53 -9.49
CA ALA A 337 2.56 17.20 -8.43
C ALA A 337 2.09 18.47 -7.69
N SER A 338 3.02 19.36 -7.35
CA SER A 338 2.73 20.63 -6.68
C SER A 338 1.85 21.54 -7.55
N ALA A 339 2.20 21.70 -8.83
CA ALA A 339 1.41 22.49 -9.78
C ALA A 339 -0.02 21.97 -9.94
N ARG A 340 -0.22 20.65 -9.94
CA ARG A 340 -1.56 20.04 -10.07
C ARG A 340 -2.39 20.08 -8.78
N ILE A 341 -1.76 20.03 -7.60
CA ILE A 341 -2.43 20.27 -6.32
C ILE A 341 -2.92 21.73 -6.26
N ALA A 342 -2.08 22.67 -6.70
CA ALA A 342 -2.46 24.08 -6.82
C ALA A 342 -3.65 24.26 -7.77
N ALA A 343 -3.66 23.57 -8.92
CA ALA A 343 -4.77 23.60 -9.88
C ALA A 343 -6.11 23.03 -9.39
N ARG A 344 -6.09 22.17 -8.36
CA ARG A 344 -7.33 21.73 -7.70
C ARG A 344 -7.86 22.77 -6.71
N ARG A 345 -7.02 23.72 -6.29
CA ARG A 345 -7.34 24.78 -5.33
C ARG A 345 -7.58 26.15 -5.98
N GLY A 346 -7.01 26.41 -7.15
CA GLY A 346 -7.13 27.65 -7.92
C GLY A 346 -7.52 27.39 -9.38
N GLY A 347 -8.08 28.39 -10.05
CA GLY A 347 -8.59 28.29 -11.42
C GLY A 347 -7.51 27.93 -12.45
N LYS A 348 -7.93 27.59 -13.69
CA LYS A 348 -7.03 27.16 -14.78
C LYS A 348 -5.84 28.10 -15.05
N GLU A 349 -5.95 29.39 -14.71
CA GLU A 349 -4.90 30.39 -14.91
C GLU A 349 -3.76 30.26 -13.89
N ASP A 350 -4.08 29.94 -12.63
CA ASP A 350 -3.07 29.70 -11.58
C ASP A 350 -2.20 28.47 -11.90
N LEU A 351 -2.78 27.48 -12.58
CA LEU A 351 -2.07 26.28 -13.07
C LEU A 351 -0.99 26.65 -14.08
N GLN A 352 -1.29 27.51 -15.07
CA GLN A 352 -0.31 27.90 -16.09
C GLN A 352 0.82 28.72 -15.47
N ILE A 353 0.51 29.62 -14.54
CA ILE A 353 1.51 30.44 -13.84
C ILE A 353 2.41 29.55 -12.97
N ALA A 354 1.86 28.60 -12.22
CA ALA A 354 2.63 27.70 -11.36
C ALA A 354 3.53 26.73 -12.17
N ILE A 355 3.02 26.20 -13.29
CA ILE A 355 3.82 25.36 -14.20
C ILE A 355 4.96 26.18 -14.80
N GLN A 356 4.65 27.36 -15.36
CA GLN A 356 5.64 28.20 -16.03
C GLN A 356 6.73 28.67 -15.05
N SER A 357 6.34 29.09 -13.85
CA SER A 357 7.28 29.48 -12.78
C SER A 357 8.20 28.32 -12.35
N SER A 358 7.66 27.10 -12.26
CA SER A 358 8.46 25.91 -11.94
C SER A 358 9.44 25.55 -13.07
N ILE A 359 9.01 25.68 -14.33
CA ILE A 359 9.87 25.44 -15.51
C ILE A 359 10.99 26.48 -15.59
N ASP A 360 10.69 27.75 -15.33
CA ASP A 360 11.68 28.82 -15.44
C ASP A 360 12.70 28.77 -14.29
N ALA A 361 12.27 28.45 -13.06
CA ALA A 361 13.18 28.15 -11.96
C ALA A 361 14.14 27.00 -12.30
N TYR A 362 13.66 25.98 -13.01
CA TYR A 362 14.48 24.86 -13.46
C TYR A 362 15.50 25.25 -14.55
N LYS A 363 15.10 26.06 -15.53
CA LYS A 363 16.04 26.58 -16.55
C LYS A 363 17.15 27.40 -15.91
N GLU A 364 16.82 28.17 -14.87
CA GLU A 364 17.78 28.98 -14.12
C GLU A 364 18.79 28.08 -13.37
N ILE A 365 18.31 27.02 -12.70
CA ILE A 365 19.19 26.04 -12.02
C ILE A 365 20.09 25.31 -13.02
N LYS A 366 19.56 24.88 -14.17
CA LYS A 366 20.31 24.13 -15.20
C LYS A 366 21.34 24.98 -15.94
N ASN A 367 21.05 26.27 -16.11
CA ASN A 367 21.96 27.22 -16.75
C ASN A 367 22.93 27.86 -15.76
N ASN A 368 22.83 27.57 -14.46
CA ASN A 368 23.75 28.08 -13.46
C ASN A 368 25.15 27.46 -13.65
N PRO A 369 26.16 28.23 -14.08
CA PRO A 369 27.50 27.72 -14.40
C PRO A 369 28.26 27.22 -13.16
N PHE A 370 27.81 27.57 -11.95
CA PHE A 370 28.47 27.17 -10.70
C PHE A 370 28.17 25.72 -10.28
N ARG A 371 27.17 25.05 -10.87
CA ARG A 371 26.84 23.65 -10.53
C ARG A 371 27.59 22.59 -11.36
N ARG A 372 28.39 22.97 -12.36
CA ARG A 372 29.13 22.01 -13.22
C ARG A 372 30.50 21.59 -12.68
N LYS A 373 30.88 22.00 -11.46
CA LYS A 373 32.21 21.72 -10.87
C LYS A 373 32.18 21.14 -9.45
N ALA A 374 31.06 20.55 -9.02
CA ALA A 374 30.98 19.85 -7.74
C ALA A 374 30.87 18.34 -7.97
#